data_AF-A0A0J7Y4V6-F1
#
_entry.id   AF-A0A0J7Y4V6-F1
#
_cell.length_a   1.000
_cell.length_b   1.000
_cell.length_c   1.000
_cell.angle_alpha   90.00
_cell.angle_beta   90.00
_cell.angle_gamma   90.00
#
_symmetry.space_group_name_H-M   'P 1'
#
loop_
_entity.id
_entity.type
_entity.pdbx_description
1 polymer ?
#
loop_
_entity_poly.entity_id
_entity_poly.type
_entity_poly.pdbx_seq_one_letter_code
_entity_poly.pdbx_strand_id
1 'polypeptide(L)'
;MPTADTAARDYTAAETTAYEAYLSAVAEHNIVCARPAATTRDKMDAATAQMNAFSRFCEIAGFPNPSTRSPADIAKIESLNAEIGEINEAVRSAWSMLVAVDAMDVIQRIPAETRHHDEFQASFTLLSDAGVILRGILRKADGE
;
A
#
# COMPACT_ATOMS: atom_id res chain seq x y z
N MET A 1 45.39 -12.10 -3.88
CA MET A 1 44.30 -11.13 -3.70
C MET A 1 43.96 -10.58 -5.07
N PRO A 2 42.75 -10.78 -5.61
CA PRO A 2 42.40 -10.17 -6.87
C PRO A 2 42.15 -8.68 -6.60
N THR A 3 43.00 -7.83 -7.17
CA THR A 3 42.75 -6.40 -7.30
C THR A 3 41.50 -6.24 -8.14
N ALA A 4 40.40 -5.77 -7.53
CA ALA A 4 39.19 -5.45 -8.26
C ALA A 4 39.54 -4.41 -9.31
N ASP A 5 39.41 -4.81 -10.57
CA ASP A 5 39.43 -3.95 -11.73
C ASP A 5 38.20 -3.04 -11.65
N THR A 6 38.29 -1.95 -10.90
CA THR A 6 37.34 -0.84 -11.03
C THR A 6 37.68 -0.16 -12.35
N ALA A 7 37.23 -0.77 -13.45
CA ALA A 7 37.07 -0.05 -14.71
C ALA A 7 36.24 1.19 -14.38
N ALA A 8 36.87 2.36 -14.43
CA ALA A 8 36.17 3.62 -14.34
C ALA A 8 35.19 3.64 -15.52
N ARG A 9 33.92 3.31 -15.25
CA ARG A 9 32.88 3.46 -16.25
C ARG A 9 32.73 4.97 -16.43
N ASP A 10 33.10 5.45 -17.61
CA ASP A 10 32.84 6.82 -17.98
C ASP A 10 31.33 7.06 -17.88
N TYR A 11 30.94 8.08 -17.12
CA TYR A 11 29.54 8.50 -17.05
C TYR A 11 29.11 8.96 -18.45
N THR A 12 27.92 8.53 -18.86
CA THR A 12 27.30 9.03 -20.08
C THR A 12 27.01 10.52 -19.96
N ALA A 13 26.96 11.24 -21.08
CA ALA A 13 26.60 12.66 -21.08
C ALA A 13 25.24 12.93 -20.38
N ALA A 14 24.30 11.98 -20.47
CA ALA A 14 23.02 12.04 -19.78
C ALA A 14 23.16 11.91 -18.25
N GLU A 15 24.00 10.99 -17.78
CA GLU A 15 24.29 10.82 -16.35
C GLU A 15 24.99 12.06 -15.77
N THR A 16 25.99 12.60 -16.48
CA THR A 16 26.69 13.82 -16.06
C THR A 16 25.74 15.02 -15.98
N THR A 17 24.91 15.22 -16.99
CA THR A 17 23.91 16.31 -17.00
C THR A 17 22.92 16.19 -15.85
N ALA A 18 22.42 14.97 -15.59
CA ALA A 18 21.49 14.72 -14.50
C ALA A 18 22.14 14.91 -13.12
N TYR A 19 23.42 14.52 -12.99
CA TYR A 19 24.19 14.72 -11.77
C TYR A 19 24.46 16.20 -11.49
N GLU A 20 24.84 16.98 -12.51
CA GLU A 20 25.02 18.43 -12.39
C GLU A 20 23.71 19.15 -12.01
N ALA A 21 22.58 18.72 -12.59
CA ALA A 21 21.26 19.23 -12.21
C ALA A 21 20.92 18.92 -10.75
N TYR A 22 21.24 17.71 -10.27
CA TYR A 22 21.11 17.35 -8.86
C TYR A 22 21.98 18.23 -7.95
N LEU A 23 23.26 18.42 -8.29
CA LEU A 23 24.17 19.28 -7.51
C LEU A 23 23.69 20.73 -7.45
N SER A 24 23.16 21.25 -8.56
CA SER A 24 22.55 22.57 -8.62
C SER A 24 21.35 22.69 -7.67
N ALA A 25 20.46 21.68 -7.66
CA ALA A 25 19.30 21.66 -6.77
C ALA A 25 19.69 21.53 -5.29
N VAL A 26 20.74 20.78 -4.96
CA VAL A 26 21.31 20.70 -3.59
C VAL A 26 21.85 22.07 -3.16
N ALA A 27 22.57 22.76 -4.05
CA ALA A 27 23.10 24.09 -3.76
C ALA A 27 21.97 25.08 -3.48
N GLU A 28 20.92 25.09 -4.31
CA GLU A 28 19.76 25.97 -4.09
C GLU A 28 19.03 25.64 -2.77
N HIS A 29 18.81 24.37 -2.46
CA HIS A 29 18.24 23.97 -1.17
C HIS A 29 19.06 24.48 0.01
N ASN A 30 20.39 24.35 -0.04
CA ASN A 30 21.27 24.85 1.02
C ASN A 30 21.20 26.38 1.14
N ILE A 31 21.14 27.09 0.02
CA ILE A 31 20.99 28.55 0.00
C ILE A 31 19.65 28.96 0.62
N VAL A 32 18.55 28.34 0.23
CA VAL A 32 17.20 28.63 0.76
C VAL A 32 17.12 28.31 2.25
N CYS A 33 17.68 27.19 2.70
CA CYS A 33 17.72 26.83 4.12
C CYS A 33 18.53 27.81 4.96
N ALA A 34 19.62 28.36 4.41
CA ALA A 34 20.47 29.35 5.08
C ALA A 34 19.89 30.77 5.08
N ARG A 35 18.91 31.08 4.21
CA ARG A 35 18.27 32.40 4.16
C ARG A 35 17.37 32.61 5.39
N PRO A 36 17.62 33.63 6.23
CA PRO A 36 16.82 33.88 7.44
C PRO A 36 15.35 34.23 7.15
N ALA A 37 15.06 34.83 5.99
CA ALA A 37 13.73 35.23 5.58
C ALA A 37 12.94 34.13 4.84
N ALA A 38 13.55 32.97 4.55
CA ALA A 38 12.88 31.89 3.83
C ALA A 38 11.80 31.25 4.71
N THR A 39 10.60 31.13 4.15
CA THR A 39 9.47 30.49 4.82
C THR A 39 9.66 28.97 4.87
N THR A 40 8.89 28.29 5.72
CA THR A 40 8.85 26.81 5.73
C THR A 40 8.44 26.25 4.36
N ARG A 41 7.54 26.95 3.65
CA ARG A 41 7.13 26.56 2.31
C ARG A 41 8.28 26.62 1.32
N ASP A 42 9.05 27.71 1.31
CA ASP A 42 10.21 27.85 0.41
C ASP A 42 11.25 26.75 0.63
N LYS A 43 11.48 26.38 1.90
CA LYS A 43 12.38 25.28 2.28
C LYS A 43 11.85 23.93 1.80
N MET A 44 10.55 23.68 1.94
CA MET A 44 9.91 22.45 1.46
C MET A 44 9.90 22.35 -0.06
N ASP A 45 9.63 23.45 -0.77
CA ASP A 45 9.66 23.50 -2.23
C ASP A 45 11.08 23.23 -2.75
N ALA A 46 12.11 23.81 -2.12
CA ALA A 46 13.51 23.55 -2.45
C ALA A 46 13.94 22.10 -2.15
N ALA A 47 13.49 21.53 -1.02
CA ALA A 47 13.76 20.13 -0.67
C ALA A 47 13.08 19.16 -1.66
N THR A 48 11.86 19.49 -2.10
CA THR A 48 11.13 18.71 -3.12
C THR A 48 11.86 18.75 -4.46
N ALA A 49 12.35 19.94 -4.87
CA ALA A 49 13.15 20.09 -6.08
C ALA A 49 14.45 19.27 -6.04
N GLN A 50 15.15 19.28 -4.90
CA GLN A 50 16.33 18.44 -4.67
C GLN A 50 16.00 16.95 -4.80
N MET A 51 14.92 16.48 -4.16
CA MET A 51 14.51 15.08 -4.20
C MET A 51 14.12 14.63 -5.61
N ASN A 52 13.44 15.49 -6.37
CA ASN A 52 13.07 15.22 -7.77
C ASN A 52 14.32 15.10 -8.67
N ALA A 53 15.29 16.02 -8.51
CA ALA A 53 16.53 15.98 -9.27
C ALA A 53 17.38 14.74 -8.93
N PHE A 54 17.45 14.36 -7.65
CA PHE A 54 18.11 13.13 -7.20
C PHE A 54 17.45 11.89 -7.81
N SER A 55 16.12 11.83 -7.75
CA SER A 55 15.36 10.71 -8.30
C SER A 55 15.59 10.53 -9.80
N ARG A 56 15.62 11.63 -10.55
CA ARG A 56 15.91 11.63 -11.98
C ARG A 56 17.34 11.17 -12.29
N PHE A 57 18.32 11.60 -11.49
CA PHE A 57 19.70 11.11 -11.62
C PHE A 57 19.78 9.60 -11.37
N CYS A 58 19.15 9.10 -10.30
CA CYS A 58 19.13 7.66 -10.01
C CYS A 58 18.46 6.85 -11.13
N GLU A 59 17.35 7.33 -11.70
CA GLU A 59 16.67 6.70 -12.83
C GLU A 59 17.60 6.57 -14.05
N ILE A 60 18.29 7.65 -14.42
CA ILE A 60 19.19 7.68 -15.58
C ILE A 60 20.45 6.82 -15.36
N ALA A 61 21.01 6.87 -14.14
CA ALA A 61 22.22 6.12 -13.79
C ALA A 61 21.95 4.65 -13.43
N GLY A 62 20.69 4.21 -13.43
CA GLY A 62 20.29 2.85 -13.08
C GLY A 62 20.50 2.51 -11.59
N PHE A 63 20.59 3.52 -10.71
CA PHE A 63 20.63 3.29 -9.28
C PHE A 63 19.22 3.03 -8.76
N PRO A 64 18.99 1.94 -8.01
CA PRO A 64 17.71 1.73 -7.35
C PRO A 64 17.53 2.83 -6.32
N ASN A 65 16.60 3.75 -6.56
CA ASN A 65 16.26 4.77 -5.58
C ASN A 65 15.29 4.13 -4.56
N PRO A 66 15.70 3.92 -3.30
CA PRO A 66 14.84 3.29 -2.30
C PRO A 66 13.60 4.14 -1.94
N SER A 67 13.55 5.40 -2.38
CA SER A 67 12.50 6.36 -2.03
C SER A 67 11.50 6.68 -3.15
N THR A 68 11.77 6.28 -4.41
CA THR A 68 10.80 6.43 -5.51
C THR A 68 10.27 5.07 -5.92
N ARG A 69 9.02 4.79 -5.51
CA ARG A 69 8.25 3.67 -6.07
C ARG A 69 8.12 3.90 -7.57
N SER A 70 8.36 2.86 -8.38
CA SER A 70 8.19 3.01 -9.82
C SER A 70 6.73 3.32 -10.15
N PRO A 71 6.43 4.02 -11.26
CA PRO A 71 5.04 4.24 -11.68
C PRO A 71 4.24 2.92 -11.83
N ALA A 72 4.92 1.83 -12.21
CA ALA A 72 4.32 0.50 -12.25
C ALA A 72 3.96 -0.02 -10.85
N ASP A 73 4.81 0.22 -9.85
CA ASP A 73 4.51 -0.13 -8.45
C ASP A 73 3.34 0.69 -7.91
N ILE A 74 3.26 1.98 -8.26
CA ILE A 74 2.14 2.85 -7.86
C ILE A 74 0.84 2.32 -8.46
N ALA A 75 0.80 2.09 -9.78
CA ALA A 75 -0.37 1.53 -10.46
C ALA A 75 -0.75 0.16 -9.89
N LYS A 76 0.25 -0.67 -9.53
CA LYS A 76 -0.01 -1.98 -8.93
C LYS A 76 -0.59 -1.84 -7.52
N ILE A 77 -0.08 -0.92 -6.71
CA ILE A 77 -0.62 -0.64 -5.36
C ILE A 77 -2.06 -0.11 -5.45
N GLU A 78 -2.34 0.79 -6.39
CA GLU A 78 -3.69 1.32 -6.62
C GLU A 78 -4.67 0.21 -7.03
N SER A 79 -4.26 -0.66 -7.96
CA SER A 79 -5.03 -1.85 -8.35
C SER A 79 -5.30 -2.79 -7.17
N LEU A 80 -4.28 -3.08 -6.35
CA LEU A 80 -4.43 -3.95 -5.19
C LEU A 80 -5.35 -3.32 -4.13
N ASN A 81 -5.27 -2.00 -3.92
CA ASN A 81 -6.17 -1.30 -3.01
C ASN A 81 -7.63 -1.32 -3.50
N ALA A 82 -7.85 -1.21 -4.81
CA ALA A 82 -9.19 -1.34 -5.40
C ALA A 82 -9.75 -2.76 -5.19
N GLU A 83 -8.95 -3.80 -5.47
CA GLU A 83 -9.33 -5.19 -5.23
C GLU A 83 -9.65 -5.47 -3.76
N ILE A 84 -8.84 -4.93 -2.83
CA ILE A 84 -9.12 -5.03 -1.38
C ILE A 84 -10.45 -4.37 -1.03
N GLY A 85 -10.75 -3.21 -1.62
CA GLY A 85 -12.03 -2.53 -1.43
C GLY A 85 -13.22 -3.39 -1.86
N GLU A 86 -13.15 -3.98 -3.05
CA GLU A 86 -14.20 -4.88 -3.56
C GLU A 86 -14.40 -6.11 -2.68
N ILE A 87 -13.31 -6.73 -2.21
CA ILE A 87 -13.37 -7.88 -1.30
C ILE A 87 -14.02 -7.48 0.03
N ASN A 88 -13.66 -6.33 0.59
CA ASN A 88 -14.25 -5.85 1.84
C ASN A 88 -15.76 -5.62 1.70
N GLU A 89 -16.23 -5.03 0.60
CA GLU A 89 -17.66 -4.88 0.35
C GLU A 89 -18.38 -6.22 0.19
N ALA A 90 -17.77 -7.19 -0.50
CA ALA A 90 -18.32 -8.54 -0.61
C ALA A 90 -18.44 -9.21 0.77
N VAL A 91 -17.42 -9.07 1.62
CA VAL A 91 -17.42 -9.58 3.01
C VAL A 91 -18.51 -8.89 3.84
N ARG A 92 -18.67 -7.56 3.73
CA ARG A 92 -19.76 -6.83 4.43
C ARG A 92 -21.13 -7.30 3.99
N SER A 93 -21.33 -7.51 2.70
CA SER A 93 -22.58 -8.04 2.14
C SER A 93 -22.88 -9.43 2.68
N ALA A 94 -21.91 -10.35 2.62
CA ALA A 94 -22.05 -11.71 3.14
C ALA A 94 -22.35 -11.73 4.66
N TRP A 95 -21.64 -10.92 5.44
CA TRP A 95 -21.90 -10.78 6.87
C TRP A 95 -23.31 -10.24 7.14
N SER A 96 -23.74 -9.23 6.39
CA SER A 96 -25.09 -8.65 6.53
C SER A 96 -26.19 -9.66 6.20
N MET A 97 -25.96 -10.54 5.20
CA MET A 97 -26.88 -11.64 4.89
C MET A 97 -27.01 -12.62 6.05
N LEU A 98 -25.90 -13.02 6.67
CA LEU A 98 -25.93 -13.92 7.83
C LEU A 98 -26.64 -13.28 9.03
N VAL A 99 -26.37 -12.01 9.30
CA VAL A 99 -27.06 -11.25 10.37
C VAL A 99 -28.57 -11.15 10.09
N ALA A 100 -28.96 -10.91 8.84
CA ALA A 100 -30.38 -10.86 8.47
C ALA A 100 -31.07 -12.21 8.65
N VAL A 101 -30.41 -13.32 8.29
CA VAL A 101 -30.95 -14.67 8.47
C VAL A 101 -31.16 -15.01 9.96
N ASP A 102 -30.21 -14.63 10.80
CA ASP A 102 -30.32 -14.74 12.27
C ASP A 102 -31.48 -13.88 12.81
N ALA A 103 -31.55 -12.61 12.39
CA ALA A 103 -32.58 -11.67 12.84
C ALA A 103 -34.01 -12.03 12.40
N MET A 104 -34.16 -12.71 11.26
CA MET A 104 -35.46 -13.20 10.78
C MET A 104 -35.92 -14.46 11.53
N ASP A 105 -35.10 -14.99 12.44
CA ASP A 105 -35.40 -16.20 13.23
C ASP A 105 -35.74 -17.41 12.32
N VAL A 106 -35.24 -17.39 11.08
CA VAL A 106 -35.47 -18.45 10.08
C VAL A 106 -34.71 -19.71 10.47
N ILE A 107 -33.61 -19.55 11.21
CA ILE A 107 -32.82 -20.63 11.75
C ILE A 107 -33.17 -20.84 13.24
N GLN A 108 -34.42 -21.17 13.52
CA GLN A 108 -34.80 -21.64 14.86
C GLN A 108 -34.17 -23.02 15.12
N ARG A 109 -33.91 -23.30 16.41
CA ARG A 109 -33.55 -24.65 16.88
C ARG A 109 -34.68 -25.61 16.55
N ILE A 110 -34.51 -26.37 15.47
CA ILE A 110 -35.40 -27.47 15.13
C ILE A 110 -35.49 -28.41 16.34
N PRO A 111 -36.69 -28.91 16.71
CA PRO A 111 -36.83 -29.87 17.81
C PRO A 111 -35.89 -31.06 17.63
N ALA A 112 -35.27 -31.53 18.72
CA ALA A 112 -34.28 -32.61 18.69
C ALA A 112 -34.83 -33.92 18.07
N GLU A 113 -36.15 -34.09 18.08
CA GLU A 113 -36.86 -35.25 17.54
C GLU A 113 -37.06 -35.19 16.02
N THR A 114 -36.65 -34.10 15.38
CA THR A 114 -36.86 -33.89 13.95
C THR A 114 -35.86 -34.72 13.15
N ARG A 115 -36.35 -35.37 12.10
CA ARG A 115 -35.52 -36.09 11.14
C ARG A 115 -34.46 -35.14 10.55
N HIS A 116 -33.20 -35.56 10.52
CA HIS A 116 -32.03 -34.76 10.08
C HIS A 116 -31.62 -33.61 11.03
N HIS A 117 -32.00 -33.67 12.32
CA HIS A 117 -31.55 -32.70 13.33
C HIS A 117 -30.03 -32.49 13.34
N ASP A 118 -29.25 -33.57 13.30
CA ASP A 118 -27.78 -33.47 13.38
C ASP A 118 -27.17 -32.79 12.14
N GLU A 119 -27.72 -33.02 10.95
CA GLU A 119 -27.31 -32.36 9.71
C GLU A 119 -27.66 -30.86 9.75
N PHE A 120 -28.82 -30.52 10.30
CA PHE A 120 -29.24 -29.13 10.51
C PHE A 120 -28.31 -28.41 11.50
N GLN A 121 -28.02 -29.02 12.65
CA GLN A 121 -27.12 -28.45 13.65
C GLN A 121 -25.69 -28.26 13.11
N ALA A 122 -25.17 -29.23 12.35
CA ALA A 122 -23.87 -29.10 11.69
C ALA A 122 -23.85 -27.93 10.69
N SER A 123 -24.89 -27.81 9.86
CA SER A 123 -25.03 -26.72 8.90
C SER A 123 -25.13 -25.35 9.57
N PHE A 124 -25.89 -25.26 10.66
CA PHE A 124 -25.99 -24.03 11.45
C PHE A 124 -24.67 -23.65 12.11
N THR A 125 -23.94 -24.63 12.64
CA THR A 125 -22.62 -24.40 13.25
C THR A 125 -21.65 -23.84 12.21
N LEU A 126 -21.62 -24.40 11.00
CA LEU A 126 -20.80 -23.88 9.90
C LEU A 126 -21.17 -22.45 9.50
N LEU A 127 -22.45 -22.10 9.48
CA LEU A 127 -22.91 -20.74 9.19
C LEU A 127 -22.52 -19.75 10.31
N SER A 128 -22.65 -20.17 11.57
CA SER A 128 -22.22 -19.38 12.72
C SER A 128 -20.70 -19.13 12.70
N ASP A 129 -19.91 -20.17 12.43
CA ASP A 129 -18.45 -20.06 12.32
C ASP A 129 -18.03 -19.14 11.17
N ALA A 130 -18.68 -19.27 10.00
CA ALA A 130 -18.47 -18.35 8.88
C ALA A 130 -18.77 -16.90 9.28
N GLY A 131 -19.83 -16.69 10.07
CA GLY A 131 -20.17 -15.39 10.63
C GLY A 131 -19.05 -14.80 11.51
N VAL A 132 -18.49 -15.60 12.41
CA VAL A 132 -17.36 -15.19 13.27
C VAL A 132 -16.14 -14.80 12.42
N ILE A 133 -15.82 -15.59 11.39
CA ILE A 133 -14.70 -15.31 10.48
C ILE A 133 -14.92 -14.00 9.73
N LEU A 134 -16.10 -13.82 9.12
CA LEU A 134 -16.42 -12.60 8.36
C LEU A 134 -16.35 -11.36 9.27
N ARG A 135 -16.91 -11.43 10.49
CA ARG A 135 -16.82 -10.35 11.47
C ARG A 135 -15.37 -10.03 11.86
N GLY A 136 -14.52 -11.04 12.02
CA GLY A 136 -13.09 -10.86 12.30
C GLY A 136 -12.34 -10.18 11.17
N ILE A 137 -12.65 -10.54 9.93
CA ILE A 137 -12.08 -9.90 8.73
C ILE A 137 -12.52 -8.42 8.64
N LEU A 138 -13.79 -8.12 8.91
CA LEU A 138 -14.31 -6.75 8.89
C LEU A 138 -13.66 -5.85 9.94
N ARG A 139 -13.51 -6.32 11.18
CA ARG A 139 -12.79 -5.55 12.22
C ARG A 139 -11.39 -5.17 11.79
N LYS A 140 -10.65 -6.14 11.23
CA LYS A 140 -9.31 -5.91 10.70
C LYS A 140 -9.31 -4.89 9.53
N ALA A 141 -10.34 -4.92 8.69
CA ALA A 141 -10.50 -3.96 7.60
C ALA A 141 -10.84 -2.54 8.09
N ASP A 142 -11.62 -2.43 9.16
CA ASP A 142 -12.04 -1.16 9.76
C ASP A 142 -10.98 -0.58 10.73
N GLY A 143 -9.92 -1.35 11.03
CA GLY A 143 -8.81 -0.92 11.89
C GLY A 143 -9.02 -1.14 13.38
N GLU A 144 -9.95 -2.03 13.75
CA GLU A 144 -10.21 -2.51 15.12
C GLU A 144 -9.46 -3.81 15.45
#